data_AF-A0AAX4I1N7-F1
#
_entry.id   AF-A0AAX4I1N7-F1
#
_cell.length_a   1.000
_cell.length_b   1.000
_cell.length_c   1.000
_cell.angle_alpha   90.00
_cell.angle_beta   90.00
_cell.angle_gamma   90.00
#
_symmetry.space_group_name_H-M   'P 1'
#
loop_
_entity.id
_entity.type
_entity.pdbx_description
1 polymer ?
#
loop_
_entity_poly.entity_id
_entity_poly.type
_entity_poly.pdbx_seq_one_letter_code
_entity_poly.pdbx_strand_id
1 'polypeptide(L)'
;MARGTYEEAAALQALIQSNLRLLYPSQKTEVVTYDGEGNNVYACVVCIRSDGEPDILVQGNPGDNHAYALLNSALEQVYYKTMQLLGEKFKKTNAQ
;
A
#
# COMPACT_ATOMS: atom_id res chain seq x y z
N MET A 1 2.80 20.62 14.27
CA MET A 1 2.25 20.28 12.93
C MET A 1 2.33 18.78 12.61
N ALA A 2 2.51 17.87 13.59
CA ALA A 2 2.63 16.43 13.33
C ALA A 2 1.28 15.67 13.31
N ARG A 3 0.20 16.24 13.86
CA ARG A 3 -1.07 15.53 14.02
C ARG A 3 -1.81 15.27 12.69
N GLY A 4 -1.70 16.18 11.72
CA GLY A 4 -2.34 16.03 10.40
C GLY A 4 -1.73 14.91 9.55
N THR A 5 -0.43 14.69 9.64
CA THR A 5 0.28 13.70 8.79
C THR A 5 0.00 12.26 9.20
N TYR A 6 -0.21 11.99 10.49
CA TYR A 6 -0.56 10.64 10.97
C TYR A 6 -2.02 10.27 10.68
N GLU A 7 -2.94 11.22 10.79
CA GLU A 7 -4.36 11.01 10.47
C GLU A 7 -4.54 10.71 8.97
N GLU A 8 -3.81 11.42 8.09
CA GLU A 8 -3.77 11.16 6.65
C GLU A 8 -3.17 9.79 6.31
N ALA A 9 -2.05 9.41 6.93
CA ALA A 9 -1.45 8.09 6.73
C ALA A 9 -2.39 6.96 7.14
N ALA A 10 -3.09 7.09 8.27
CA ALA A 10 -4.07 6.11 8.73
C ALA A 10 -5.26 6.00 7.76
N ALA A 11 -5.74 7.13 7.23
CA ALA A 11 -6.80 7.15 6.22
C ALA A 11 -6.36 6.44 4.92
N LEU A 12 -5.15 6.71 4.44
CA LEU A 12 -4.57 6.03 3.26
C LEU A 12 -4.45 4.52 3.49
N GLN A 13 -3.94 4.10 4.65
CA GLN A 13 -3.86 2.67 5.00
C GLN A 13 -5.24 2.00 4.99
N ALA A 14 -6.26 2.64 5.54
CA ALA A 14 -7.62 2.09 5.55
C ALA A 14 -8.20 1.95 4.12
N LEU A 15 -7.92 2.90 3.23
CA LEU A 15 -8.32 2.84 1.82
C LEU A 15 -7.58 1.72 1.08
N ILE A 16 -6.27 1.60 1.26
CA ILE A 16 -5.47 0.52 0.69
C ILE A 16 -6.01 -0.84 1.15
N GLN A 17 -6.25 -1.00 2.45
CA GLN A 17 -6.84 -2.22 3.02
C GLN A 17 -8.20 -2.58 2.39
N SER A 18 -9.04 -1.58 2.13
CA SER A 18 -10.31 -1.78 1.44
C SER A 18 -10.11 -2.28 0.00
N ASN A 19 -9.14 -1.72 -0.73
CA ASN A 19 -8.79 -2.19 -2.06
C ASN A 19 -8.28 -3.63 -2.07
N LEU A 20 -7.47 -3.99 -1.07
CA LEU A 20 -6.90 -5.34 -0.96
C LEU A 20 -7.95 -6.41 -0.70
N ARG A 21 -8.98 -6.12 0.12
CA ARG A 21 -10.11 -7.04 0.32
C ARG A 21 -10.84 -7.38 -0.98
N LEU A 22 -10.91 -6.43 -1.90
CA LEU A 22 -11.52 -6.63 -3.22
C LEU A 22 -10.57 -7.33 -4.18
N LEU A 23 -9.27 -7.01 -4.18
CA LEU A 23 -8.28 -7.62 -5.04
C LEU A 23 -8.02 -9.09 -4.68
N TYR A 24 -7.82 -9.36 -3.39
CA TYR A 24 -7.33 -10.62 -2.84
C TYR A 24 -8.23 -11.14 -1.70
N PRO A 25 -9.52 -11.43 -1.95
CA PRO A 25 -10.50 -11.75 -0.90
C PRO A 25 -10.17 -13.02 -0.09
N SER A 26 -9.38 -13.93 -0.66
CA SER A 26 -9.00 -15.21 -0.02
C SER A 26 -7.59 -15.17 0.60
N GLN A 27 -6.89 -14.03 0.55
CA GLN A 27 -5.54 -13.90 1.05
C GLN A 27 -5.50 -12.98 2.28
N LYS A 28 -4.69 -13.35 3.26
CA LYS A 28 -4.40 -12.46 4.39
C LYS A 28 -3.37 -11.43 3.92
N THR A 29 -3.83 -10.22 3.69
CA THR A 29 -2.99 -9.10 3.25
C THR A 29 -2.85 -8.06 4.35
N GLU A 30 -1.70 -7.39 4.37
CA GLU A 30 -1.40 -6.34 5.34
C GLU A 30 -0.63 -5.20 4.67
N VAL A 31 -0.87 -3.97 5.11
CA VAL A 31 -0.11 -2.79 4.70
C VAL A 31 0.95 -2.56 5.75
N VAL A 32 2.21 -2.60 5.34
CA VAL A 32 3.37 -2.47 6.22
C VAL A 32 4.14 -1.22 5.81
N THR A 33 4.55 -0.44 6.81
CA THR A 33 5.46 0.70 6.64
C THR A 33 6.74 0.40 7.38
N TYR A 34 7.89 0.65 6.77
CA TYR A 34 9.19 0.35 7.36
C TYR A 34 10.20 1.43 7.04
N ASP A 35 11.11 1.66 7.98
CA ASP A 35 12.24 2.57 7.80
C ASP A 35 13.31 1.89 6.94
N GLY A 36 13.80 2.60 5.95
CA GLY A 36 14.94 2.21 5.11
C GLY A 36 16.14 3.12 5.32
N GLU A 37 17.16 2.92 4.49
CA GLU A 37 18.40 3.71 4.57
C GLU A 37 18.15 5.20 4.30
N GLY A 38 18.86 6.07 5.02
CA GLY A 38 18.83 7.51 4.78
C GLY A 38 17.60 8.26 5.31
N ASN A 39 16.97 7.78 6.40
CA ASN A 39 15.73 8.33 6.97
C ASN A 39 14.53 8.27 6.01
N ASN A 40 14.51 7.24 5.16
CA ASN A 40 13.47 7.03 4.18
C ASN A 40 12.39 6.10 4.72
N VAL A 41 11.12 6.43 4.49
CA VAL A 41 10.00 5.56 4.87
C VAL A 41 9.41 4.90 3.63
N TYR A 42 9.31 3.58 3.66
CA TYR A 42 8.74 2.77 2.60
C TYR A 42 7.39 2.22 3.03
N ALA A 43 6.55 1.87 2.06
CA ALA A 43 5.28 1.21 2.29
C ALA A 43 5.12 0.04 1.31
N CYS A 44 4.64 -1.09 1.79
CA CYS A 44 4.32 -2.22 0.94
C CYS A 44 3.06 -2.94 1.41
N VAL A 45 2.51 -3.76 0.51
CA VAL A 45 1.48 -4.73 0.82
C VAL A 45 2.13 -6.10 0.84
N VAL A 46 2.00 -6.78 1.97
CA VAL A 46 2.42 -8.17 2.12
C VAL A 46 1.21 -9.09 2.10
N CYS A 47 1.38 -10.26 1.50
CA CYS A 47 0.45 -11.38 1.59
C CYS A 47 1.13 -12.48 2.39
N ILE A 48 0.50 -12.92 3.47
CA ILE A 48 0.99 -14.06 4.25
C ILE A 48 0.47 -15.32 3.57
N ARG A 49 1.37 -16.07 2.94
CA ARG A 49 1.08 -17.38 2.36
C ARG A 49 0.83 -18.40 3.46
N SER A 50 0.21 -19.53 3.11
CA SER A 50 -0.05 -20.64 4.04
C SER A 50 1.22 -21.34 4.55
N ASP A 51 2.34 -21.17 3.85
CA ASP A 51 3.67 -21.66 4.25
C ASP A 51 4.37 -20.73 5.27
N GLY A 52 3.77 -19.57 5.58
CA GLY A 52 4.26 -18.61 6.56
C GLY A 52 5.19 -17.54 6.00
N GLU A 53 5.58 -17.64 4.72
CA GLU A 53 6.46 -16.65 4.08
C GLU A 53 5.64 -15.47 3.52
N PRO A 54 6.06 -14.21 3.80
CA PRO A 54 5.39 -13.03 3.26
C PRO A 54 5.80 -12.75 1.81
N ASP A 55 4.84 -12.71 0.91
CA ASP A 55 5.04 -12.21 -0.46
C ASP A 55 4.72 -10.72 -0.55
N ILE A 56 5.59 -9.92 -1.18
CA ILE A 56 5.31 -8.51 -1.47
C ILE A 56 4.47 -8.41 -2.74
N LEU A 57 3.24 -7.91 -2.61
CA LEU A 57 2.31 -7.74 -3.74
C LEU A 57 2.45 -6.37 -4.41
N VAL A 58 2.63 -5.33 -3.60
CA VAL A 58 2.70 -3.94 -4.04
C VAL A 58 3.72 -3.22 -3.17
N GLN A 59 4.58 -2.40 -3.77
CA GLN A 59 5.56 -1.59 -3.06
C GLN A 59 5.48 -0.15 -3.55
N GLY A 60 5.53 0.79 -2.61
CA GLY A 60 5.67 2.22 -2.82
C GLY A 60 6.97 2.72 -2.20
N ASN A 61 7.64 3.62 -2.90
CA ASN A 61 8.92 4.17 -2.49
C ASN A 61 8.74 5.59 -1.94
N PRO A 62 9.65 6.07 -1.08
CA PRO A 62 9.59 7.41 -0.52
C PRO A 62 9.65 8.54 -1.59
N GLY A 63 10.10 8.24 -2.81
CA GLY A 63 10.44 9.25 -3.82
C GLY A 63 11.77 9.95 -3.51
N ASP A 64 12.24 10.83 -4.41
CA ASP A 64 13.56 11.49 -4.30
C ASP A 64 13.64 12.66 -3.30
N ASN A 65 12.56 13.02 -2.58
CA ASN A 65 12.51 14.26 -1.79
C ASN A 65 12.32 14.07 -0.27
N HIS A 66 13.44 14.19 0.44
CA HIS A 66 13.71 14.37 1.88
C HIS A 66 12.57 14.30 2.94
N ALA A 67 12.74 13.28 3.78
CA ALA A 67 12.59 13.15 5.24
C ALA A 67 11.22 13.27 5.96
N TYR A 68 10.19 13.97 5.47
CA TYR A 68 8.91 14.04 6.22
C TYR A 68 7.62 13.93 5.39
N ALA A 69 7.69 14.18 4.07
CA ALA A 69 6.61 13.85 3.13
C ALA A 69 6.60 12.36 2.71
N LEU A 70 7.51 11.57 3.27
CA LEU A 70 7.90 10.26 2.76
C LEU A 70 6.89 9.15 3.05
N LEU A 71 6.30 9.13 4.25
CA LEU A 71 5.32 8.10 4.62
C LEU A 71 4.06 8.22 3.75
N ASN A 72 3.53 9.44 3.61
CA ASN A 72 2.37 9.69 2.76
C ASN A 72 2.71 9.42 1.29
N SER A 73 3.89 9.81 0.80
CA SER A 73 4.31 9.53 -0.58
C SER A 73 4.38 8.02 -0.89
N ALA A 74 4.97 7.23 0.03
CA ALA A 74 5.03 5.78 -0.13
C ALA A 74 3.65 5.13 -0.10
N LEU A 75 2.79 5.54 0.85
CA LEU A 75 1.41 5.05 0.95
C LEU A 75 0.55 5.47 -0.25
N GLU A 76 0.68 6.69 -0.75
CA GLU A 76 -0.01 7.18 -1.94
C GLU A 76 0.35 6.34 -3.17
N GLN A 77 1.63 6.01 -3.36
CA GLN A 77 2.04 5.12 -4.45
C GLN A 77 1.40 3.74 -4.34
N VAL A 78 1.37 3.15 -3.14
CA VAL A 78 0.67 1.88 -2.90
C VAL A 78 -0.82 2.02 -3.20
N TYR A 79 -1.46 3.11 -2.76
CA TYR A 79 -2.86 3.38 -3.01
C TYR A 79 -3.17 3.47 -4.52
N TYR A 80 -2.45 4.30 -5.28
CA TYR A 80 -2.67 4.41 -6.72
C TYR A 80 -2.46 3.09 -7.45
N LYS A 81 -1.45 2.31 -7.04
CA LYS A 81 -1.16 1.01 -7.64
C LYS A 81 -2.27 -0.01 -7.35
N THR A 82 -2.79 -0.06 -6.12
CA THR A 82 -3.96 -0.91 -5.80
C THR A 82 -5.24 -0.47 -6.54
N MET A 83 -5.46 0.85 -6.69
CA MET A 83 -6.57 1.38 -7.48
C MET A 83 -6.47 1.02 -8.97
N GLN A 84 -5.28 1.07 -9.54
CA GLN A 84 -5.04 0.64 -10.92
C GLN A 84 -5.36 -0.85 -11.08
N LEU A 85 -4.86 -1.70 -10.19
CA LEU A 85 -5.13 -3.14 -10.20
C LEU A 85 -6.64 -3.43 -10.08
N LEU A 86 -7.37 -2.66 -9.26
CA LEU A 86 -8.83 -2.77 -9.17
C LEU A 86 -9.50 -2.41 -10.49
N GLY A 87 -9.10 -1.30 -11.10
CA GLY A 87 -9.60 -0.88 -12.40
C GLY A 87 -9.38 -1.96 -13.47
N GLU A 88 -8.20 -2.58 -13.49
CA GLU A 88 -7.88 -3.69 -14.38
C GLU A 88 -8.73 -4.94 -14.09
N LYS A 89 -8.95 -5.27 -12.81
CA LYS A 89 -9.80 -6.40 -12.40
C LYS A 89 -11.24 -6.20 -12.86
N PHE A 90 -11.84 -5.03 -12.63
CA PHE A 90 -13.22 -4.75 -13.04
C PHE A 90 -13.38 -4.66 -14.56
N LYS A 91 -12.39 -4.14 -15.29
CA LYS A 91 -12.40 -4.16 -16.77
C LYS A 91 -12.43 -5.59 -17.31
N LYS A 92 -11.70 -6.52 -16.69
CA LYS A 92 -11.71 -7.94 -17.08
C LYS A 92 -13.05 -8.61 -16.76
N THR A 93 -13.66 -8.30 -15.61
CA THR A 93 -14.98 -8.85 -15.23
C THR A 93 -16.10 -8.39 -16.17
N ASN A 94 -16.05 -7.16 -16.68
CA ASN A 94 -17.09 -6.62 -17.58
C ASN A 94 -16.89 -6.96 -19.07
N ALA A 95 -15.82 -7.68 -19.41
CA ALA A 95 -15.53 -8.12 -20.78
C ALA A 95 -15.89 -9.60 -21.03
N GLN A 96 -16.53 -10.26 -20.06
CA GLN A 96 -17.05 -11.63 -20.12
C GLN A 96 -18.58 -11.61 -20.18
#